data_AF-A0A0J6A2B2-F1
#
_entry.id   AF-A0A0J6A2B2-F1
#
_cell.length_a   1.000
_cell.length_b   1.000
_cell.length_c   1.000
_cell.angle_alpha   90.00
_cell.angle_beta   90.00
_cell.angle_gamma   90.00
#
_symmetry.space_group_name_H-M   'P 1'
#
loop_
_entity.id
_entity.type
_entity.pdbx_description
1 polymer ?
#
loop_
_entity_poly.entity_id
_entity_poly.type
_entity_poly.pdbx_seq_one_letter_code
_entity_poly.pdbx_strand_id
1 'polypeptide(L)'
;MSNMDYQLMELAHGKPVKMWTQGVAVEDEARAQLRNTAQMPFIFRHVAVMPDVHLGKGSTIGSVIPTKGAIIPAAVGVDIGCGMMAARTTLTASDLPDSLARLRSAIERAVPHGRAPGRRDPGAWGDRTPAAVTESWKALQPGFQRIVDKYPKLEKTNHYAHLGTLGTGNHFIEVCVDEADHVWFMLHSGSRGVGNAIGSLFIELAQADMRQHIANLPDRNLAYFTEGSRHFDDYFEAVGWAQDYARRNRQAMMDAVIGAARGVIGKPFAVDEHAVNCHHNYVQRERHFGEDVLVTRKGAVSAQKGQLGIIPGSMGAKSFIVRGLGNPESFCSCSHGAGRTMSRTEAKRRFTAADQVKATQGVECRKDAGVVDEIPMAYKDIDAVMAAQRSLVEVVHTLRQVVCVKG
;
A
#
# COMPACT_ATOMS: atom_id res chain seq x y z
N MET A 1 3.87 -19.93 -31.21
CA MET A 1 4.55 -18.98 -30.30
C MET A 1 3.55 -18.65 -29.22
N SER A 2 3.79 -19.00 -27.96
CA SER A 2 2.83 -18.65 -26.90
C SER A 2 2.71 -17.13 -26.86
N ASN A 3 1.48 -16.63 -26.91
CA ASN A 3 1.21 -15.21 -26.81
C ASN A 3 1.54 -14.80 -25.37
N MET A 4 2.76 -14.31 -25.12
CA MET A 4 3.18 -13.93 -23.78
C MET A 4 2.35 -12.72 -23.35
N ASP A 5 1.64 -12.83 -22.22
CA ASP A 5 0.76 -11.77 -21.68
C ASP A 5 1.54 -10.61 -21.01
N TYR A 6 2.84 -10.51 -21.28
CA TYR A 6 3.72 -9.48 -20.75
C TYR A 6 4.72 -9.01 -21.82
N GLN A 7 5.09 -7.74 -21.74
CA GLN A 7 6.19 -7.17 -22.51
C GLN A 7 7.52 -7.57 -21.87
N LEU A 8 8.49 -7.95 -22.69
CA LEU A 8 9.82 -8.34 -22.24
C LEU A 8 10.81 -7.22 -22.54
N MET A 9 11.46 -6.69 -21.50
CA MET A 9 12.59 -5.78 -21.61
C MET A 9 13.87 -6.55 -21.30
N GLU A 10 14.58 -6.90 -22.36
CA GLU A 10 15.90 -7.53 -22.30
C GLU A 10 16.98 -6.50 -21.96
N LEU A 11 17.98 -6.94 -21.21
CA LEU A 11 19.10 -6.11 -20.77
C LEU A 11 20.41 -6.74 -21.22
N ALA A 12 21.32 -5.92 -21.76
CA ALA A 12 22.66 -6.38 -22.14
C ALA A 12 23.43 -6.93 -20.92
N HIS A 13 23.19 -6.34 -19.75
CA HIS A 13 23.74 -6.77 -18.47
C HIS A 13 22.61 -6.78 -17.42
N GLY A 14 22.47 -7.88 -16.68
CA GLY A 14 21.42 -8.06 -15.66
C GLY A 14 20.43 -9.17 -15.98
N LYS A 15 19.29 -9.15 -15.28
CA LYS A 15 18.17 -10.07 -15.49
C LYS A 15 17.06 -9.40 -16.29
N PRO A 16 16.27 -10.13 -17.10
CA PRO A 16 15.18 -9.53 -17.85
C PRO A 16 14.11 -8.91 -16.95
N VAL A 17 13.34 -7.97 -17.51
CA VAL A 17 12.17 -7.37 -16.85
C VAL A 17 10.90 -7.77 -17.59
N LYS A 18 9.92 -8.33 -16.88
CA LYS A 18 8.63 -8.77 -17.42
C LYS A 18 7.54 -7.80 -16.99
N MET A 19 6.89 -7.15 -17.95
CA MET A 19 5.97 -6.03 -17.71
C MET A 19 4.55 -6.31 -18.20
N TRP A 20 3.59 -6.36 -17.28
CA TRP A 20 2.16 -6.45 -17.57
C TRP A 20 1.57 -5.06 -17.86
N THR A 21 2.09 -4.38 -18.89
CA THR A 21 1.79 -2.97 -19.17
C THR A 21 1.20 -2.77 -20.56
N GLN A 22 0.61 -3.82 -21.15
CA GLN A 22 -0.03 -3.70 -22.45
C GLN A 22 -1.24 -2.76 -22.37
N GLY A 23 -1.24 -1.69 -23.19
CA GLY A 23 -2.27 -0.66 -23.14
C GLY A 23 -2.10 0.36 -22.00
N VAL A 24 -1.01 0.29 -21.23
CA VAL A 24 -0.71 1.21 -20.13
C VAL A 24 0.67 1.83 -20.31
N ALA A 25 0.74 3.16 -20.31
CA ALA A 25 2.01 3.88 -20.47
C ALA A 25 2.93 3.68 -19.25
N VAL A 26 4.25 3.68 -19.51
CA VAL A 26 5.31 3.63 -18.51
C VAL A 26 6.36 4.66 -18.87
N GLU A 27 6.59 5.59 -17.95
CA GLU A 27 7.51 6.72 -18.11
C GLU A 27 8.97 6.25 -18.22
N ASP A 28 9.79 7.01 -18.95
CA ASP A 28 11.18 6.64 -19.21
C ASP A 28 12.03 6.58 -17.94
N GLU A 29 11.74 7.43 -16.95
CA GLU A 29 12.41 7.42 -15.65
C GLU A 29 12.05 6.16 -14.86
N ALA A 30 10.80 5.68 -14.95
CA ALA A 30 10.38 4.41 -14.35
C ALA A 30 11.09 3.23 -15.04
N ARG A 31 11.17 3.26 -16.38
CA ARG A 31 11.94 2.25 -17.14
C ARG A 31 13.42 2.27 -16.73
N ALA A 32 14.03 3.44 -16.54
CA ALA A 32 15.41 3.55 -16.08
C ALA A 32 15.61 2.94 -14.69
N GLN A 33 14.72 3.22 -13.73
CA GLN A 33 14.77 2.59 -12.39
C GLN A 33 14.64 1.06 -12.44
N LEU A 34 13.78 0.53 -13.32
CA LEU A 34 13.65 -0.91 -13.56
C LEU A 34 14.96 -1.51 -14.09
N ARG A 35 15.58 -0.86 -15.08
CA ARG A 35 16.87 -1.31 -15.63
C ARG A 35 17.98 -1.31 -14.58
N ASN A 36 18.05 -0.28 -13.74
CA ASN A 36 19.04 -0.19 -12.66
C ASN A 36 18.84 -1.30 -11.63
N THR A 37 17.60 -1.54 -11.21
CA THR A 37 17.27 -2.63 -10.27
C THR A 37 17.62 -4.00 -10.85
N ALA A 38 17.27 -4.24 -12.11
CA ALA A 38 17.47 -5.52 -12.77
C ALA A 38 18.94 -5.86 -13.08
N GLN A 39 19.83 -4.86 -13.05
CA GLN A 39 21.28 -5.04 -13.13
C GLN A 39 21.92 -5.58 -11.85
N MET A 40 21.21 -5.54 -10.72
CA MET A 40 21.75 -6.00 -9.45
C MET A 40 22.06 -7.52 -9.50
N PRO A 41 23.24 -7.96 -9.04
CA PRO A 41 23.76 -9.31 -9.31
C PRO A 41 22.96 -10.43 -8.62
N PHE A 42 22.25 -10.09 -7.54
CA PHE A 42 21.46 -11.02 -6.74
C PHE A 42 19.98 -11.09 -7.16
N ILE A 43 19.58 -10.41 -8.24
CA ILE A 43 18.20 -10.53 -8.76
C ILE A 43 17.95 -11.96 -9.21
N PHE A 44 16.84 -12.53 -8.73
CA PHE A 44 16.46 -13.89 -9.02
C PHE A 44 15.58 -13.98 -10.27
N ARG A 45 16.12 -14.61 -11.33
CA ARG A 45 15.49 -14.82 -12.65
C ARG A 45 15.09 -13.56 -13.42
N HIS A 46 14.22 -12.71 -12.89
CA HIS A 46 13.70 -11.50 -13.54
C HIS A 46 13.02 -10.57 -12.53
N VAL A 47 12.85 -9.29 -12.89
CA VAL A 47 11.96 -8.37 -12.19
C VAL A 47 10.57 -8.45 -12.82
N ALA A 48 9.52 -8.57 -12.02
CA ALA A 48 8.14 -8.51 -12.50
C ALA A 48 7.52 -7.13 -12.23
N VAL A 49 6.81 -6.59 -13.21
CA VAL A 49 6.31 -5.21 -13.20
C VAL A 49 4.83 -5.20 -13.50
N MET A 50 4.07 -4.60 -12.58
CA MET A 50 2.63 -4.51 -12.62
C MET A 50 2.18 -3.31 -13.49
N PRO A 51 0.95 -3.33 -14.04
CA PRO A 51 0.47 -2.26 -14.92
C PRO A 51 0.46 -0.86 -14.30
N ASP A 52 0.29 -0.79 -12.98
CA ASP A 52 0.29 0.45 -12.19
C ASP A 52 1.69 1.04 -11.96
N VAL A 53 2.73 0.49 -12.62
CA VAL A 53 4.12 0.91 -12.46
C VAL A 53 4.32 2.40 -12.70
N HIS A 54 5.07 3.06 -11.81
CA HIS A 54 5.47 4.44 -11.99
C HIS A 54 6.73 4.75 -11.16
N LEU A 55 7.32 5.91 -11.42
CA LEU A 55 8.50 6.38 -10.71
C LEU A 55 8.27 6.40 -9.19
N GLY A 56 9.17 5.75 -8.45
CA GLY A 56 9.12 5.72 -6.99
C GLY A 56 10.38 6.27 -6.35
N LYS A 57 10.33 6.53 -5.04
CA LYS A 57 11.53 6.88 -4.26
C LYS A 57 12.33 5.61 -4.00
N GLY A 58 13.50 5.51 -4.61
CA GLY A 58 14.47 4.42 -4.45
C GLY A 58 14.26 3.21 -5.37
N SER A 59 13.02 2.83 -5.63
CA SER A 59 12.64 1.86 -6.66
C SER A 59 11.23 2.16 -7.15
N THR A 60 10.89 1.68 -8.35
CA THR A 60 9.57 1.84 -8.96
C THR A 60 8.47 1.28 -8.07
N ILE A 61 7.37 2.02 -7.96
CA ILE A 61 6.11 1.49 -7.43
C ILE A 61 5.49 0.64 -8.54
N GLY A 62 4.76 -0.43 -8.22
CA GLY A 62 4.28 -1.41 -9.20
C GLY A 62 5.34 -2.45 -9.57
N SER A 63 6.27 -2.78 -8.68
CA SER A 63 7.35 -3.72 -8.96
C SER A 63 7.47 -4.84 -7.91
N VAL A 64 7.88 -6.00 -8.39
CA VAL A 64 8.16 -7.21 -7.62
C VAL A 64 9.61 -7.59 -7.91
N ILE A 65 10.43 -7.52 -6.87
CA ILE A 65 11.89 -7.59 -6.94
C ILE A 65 12.32 -8.81 -6.12
N PRO A 66 12.46 -9.98 -6.78
CA PRO A 66 12.94 -11.20 -6.13
C PRO A 66 14.47 -11.18 -6.04
N THR A 67 15.01 -11.50 -4.88
CA THR A 67 16.45 -11.49 -4.61
C THR A 67 16.90 -12.77 -3.93
N LYS A 68 18.16 -13.15 -4.15
CA LYS A 68 18.84 -14.24 -3.43
C LYS A 68 19.83 -13.66 -2.44
N GLY A 69 19.65 -13.98 -1.15
CA GLY A 69 20.61 -13.64 -0.11
C GLY A 69 20.85 -12.15 0.10
N ALA A 70 19.97 -11.26 -0.38
CA ALA A 70 20.13 -9.83 -0.24
C ALA A 70 18.79 -9.10 -0.13
N ILE A 71 18.73 -8.00 0.62
CA ILE A 71 17.55 -7.14 0.76
C ILE A 71 17.93 -5.70 0.47
N ILE A 72 17.12 -5.00 -0.34
CA ILE A 72 17.29 -3.57 -0.64
C ILE A 72 16.24 -2.78 0.17
N PRO A 73 16.60 -2.12 1.29
CA PRO A 73 15.60 -1.42 2.12
C PRO A 73 14.81 -0.35 1.38
N ALA A 74 15.44 0.39 0.46
CA ALA A 74 14.75 1.42 -0.31
C ALA A 74 13.80 0.85 -1.38
N ALA A 75 13.97 -0.43 -1.75
CA ALA A 75 13.02 -1.13 -2.61
C ALA A 75 11.72 -1.40 -1.86
N VAL A 76 11.76 -1.80 -0.58
CA VAL A 76 10.56 -1.87 0.27
C VAL A 76 9.95 -0.48 0.47
N GLY A 77 10.82 0.50 0.71
CA GLY A 77 10.43 1.89 0.96
C GLY A 77 10.16 2.18 2.43
N VAL A 78 9.71 3.40 2.71
CA VAL A 78 9.54 3.91 4.07
C VAL A 78 8.15 3.65 4.65
N ASP A 79 7.14 3.43 3.82
CA ASP A 79 5.79 3.08 4.30
C ASP A 79 5.62 1.56 4.33
N ILE A 80 6.39 0.94 5.23
CA ILE A 80 6.47 -0.52 5.36
C ILE A 80 5.10 -1.08 5.75
N GLY A 81 4.67 -2.16 5.13
CA GLY A 81 3.38 -2.78 5.42
C GLY A 81 2.18 -1.92 5.02
N CYS A 82 2.36 -0.80 4.30
CA CYS A 82 1.27 -0.10 3.63
C CYS A 82 0.43 -1.11 2.85
N GLY A 83 -0.88 -0.98 2.97
CA GLY A 83 -1.80 -2.05 2.67
C GLY A 83 -3.24 -1.61 2.73
N MET A 84 -4.11 -2.52 2.36
CA MET A 84 -5.55 -2.30 2.35
C MET A 84 -6.26 -3.33 3.21
N MET A 85 -7.42 -2.92 3.72
CA MET A 85 -8.37 -3.84 4.33
C MET A 85 -9.77 -3.56 3.79
N ALA A 86 -10.51 -4.60 3.43
CA ALA A 86 -11.89 -4.49 2.97
C ALA A 86 -12.76 -5.52 3.68
N ALA A 87 -13.99 -5.15 4.01
CA ALA A 87 -14.94 -5.99 4.70
C ALA A 87 -16.35 -5.77 4.11
N ARG A 88 -16.93 -6.85 3.58
CA ARG A 88 -18.32 -6.86 3.10
C ARG A 88 -19.26 -6.90 4.29
N THR A 89 -20.43 -6.29 4.16
CA THR A 89 -21.49 -6.35 5.16
C THR A 89 -22.73 -7.00 4.60
N THR A 90 -23.64 -7.36 5.51
CA THR A 90 -25.01 -7.79 5.18
C THR A 90 -25.93 -6.61 4.82
N LEU A 91 -25.43 -5.37 4.86
CA LEU A 91 -26.17 -4.20 4.42
C LEU A 91 -26.22 -4.12 2.89
N THR A 92 -27.28 -3.51 2.41
CA THR A 92 -27.47 -3.12 1.01
C THR A 92 -27.45 -1.60 0.87
N ALA A 93 -27.34 -1.09 -0.36
CA ALA A 93 -27.35 0.34 -0.63
C ALA A 93 -28.57 1.06 -0.05
N SER A 94 -29.74 0.40 -0.04
CA SER A 94 -30.97 0.95 0.56
C SER A 94 -30.98 1.02 2.08
N ASP A 95 -30.04 0.34 2.75
CA ASP A 95 -29.88 0.42 4.20
C ASP A 95 -29.00 1.61 4.63
N LEU A 96 -28.32 2.26 3.69
CA LEU A 96 -27.55 3.47 3.94
C LEU A 96 -28.50 4.68 4.15
N PRO A 97 -28.12 5.65 4.99
CA PRO A 97 -28.94 6.85 5.19
C PRO A 97 -28.97 7.71 3.91
N ASP A 98 -30.09 8.39 3.66
CA ASP A 98 -30.25 9.33 2.54
C ASP A 98 -29.12 10.36 2.46
N SER A 99 -28.65 10.83 3.62
CA SER A 99 -27.47 11.68 3.74
C SER A 99 -26.30 10.91 4.31
N LEU A 100 -25.31 10.66 3.46
CA LEU A 100 -24.05 10.01 3.83
C LEU A 100 -23.12 10.92 4.66
N ALA A 101 -23.41 12.22 4.76
CA ALA A 101 -22.61 13.17 5.53
C ALA A 101 -22.50 12.78 7.01
N ARG A 102 -23.59 12.26 7.59
CA ARG A 102 -23.59 11.77 8.99
C ARG A 102 -22.68 10.57 9.17
N LEU A 103 -22.67 9.66 8.20
CA LEU A 103 -21.79 8.48 8.21
C LEU A 103 -20.32 8.90 8.05
N ARG A 104 -20.01 9.77 7.08
CA ARG A 104 -18.67 10.34 6.90
C ARG A 104 -18.17 10.99 8.19
N SER A 105 -18.95 11.88 8.79
CA SER A 105 -18.56 12.56 10.02
C SER A 105 -18.44 11.62 11.23
N ALA A 106 -19.21 10.52 11.28
CA ALA A 106 -19.06 9.52 12.33
C ALA A 106 -17.72 8.76 12.18
N ILE A 107 -17.36 8.38 10.95
CA ILE A 107 -16.07 7.73 10.65
C ILE A 107 -14.91 8.68 10.97
N GLU A 108 -15.00 9.94 10.55
CA GLU A 108 -13.97 10.98 10.83
C GLU A 108 -13.74 11.19 12.33
N ARG A 109 -14.78 11.09 13.15
CA ARG A 109 -14.64 11.16 14.62
C ARG A 109 -14.08 9.88 15.23
N ALA A 110 -14.38 8.73 14.62
CA ALA A 110 -13.99 7.43 15.15
C ALA A 110 -12.55 7.05 14.80
N VAL A 111 -12.00 7.56 13.69
CA VAL A 111 -10.62 7.28 13.27
C VAL A 111 -9.82 8.58 13.12
N PRO A 112 -8.78 8.80 13.94
CA PRO A 112 -7.89 9.94 13.77
C PRO A 112 -7.23 9.92 12.39
N HIS A 113 -7.22 11.08 11.74
CA HIS A 113 -6.70 11.26 10.39
C HIS A 113 -6.14 12.67 10.21
N GLY A 114 -5.37 12.87 9.15
CA GLY A 114 -4.71 14.14 8.88
C GLY A 114 -3.42 14.32 9.69
N ARG A 115 -2.86 15.53 9.64
CA ARG A 115 -1.70 15.95 10.44
C ARG A 115 -1.72 17.46 10.56
N ALA A 116 -1.38 17.98 11.74
CA ALA A 116 -1.11 19.39 11.94
C ALA A 116 0.23 19.59 12.67
N PRO A 117 1.03 20.60 12.31
CA PRO A 117 2.21 20.98 13.09
C PRO A 117 1.77 21.55 14.45
N GLY A 118 2.48 21.19 15.52
CA GLY A 118 2.21 21.66 16.88
C GLY A 118 2.00 20.54 17.90
N ARG A 119 1.65 20.92 19.14
CA ARG A 119 1.48 19.96 20.27
C ARG A 119 0.28 19.02 20.14
N ARG A 120 -0.75 19.40 19.35
CA ARG A 120 -1.98 18.61 19.18
C ARG A 120 -2.03 18.06 17.76
N ASP A 121 -1.57 16.83 17.57
CA ASP A 121 -1.67 16.12 16.30
C ASP A 121 -3.10 15.56 16.14
N PRO A 122 -3.96 16.11 15.27
CA PRO A 122 -5.31 15.58 15.05
C PRO A 122 -5.29 14.17 14.43
N GLY A 123 -4.17 13.76 13.83
CA GLY A 123 -3.95 12.41 13.30
C GLY A 123 -3.51 11.37 14.33
N ALA A 124 -3.49 11.73 15.63
CA ALA A 124 -3.10 10.86 16.73
C ALA A 124 -4.20 10.81 17.80
N TRP A 125 -4.21 9.72 18.58
CA TRP A 125 -5.14 9.59 19.70
C TRP A 125 -4.86 10.58 20.85
N GLY A 126 -3.61 11.00 21.02
CA GLY A 126 -3.16 11.71 22.21
C GLY A 126 -3.48 10.89 23.48
N ASP A 127 -4.01 11.55 24.51
CA ASP A 127 -4.38 10.91 25.78
C ASP A 127 -5.64 10.02 25.71
N ARG A 128 -6.28 9.91 24.54
CA ARG A 128 -7.59 9.23 24.34
C ARG A 128 -7.46 7.92 23.56
N THR A 129 -6.40 7.16 23.79
CA THR A 129 -6.17 5.90 23.08
C THR A 129 -7.23 4.85 23.47
N PRO A 130 -7.97 4.26 22.52
CA PRO A 130 -8.99 3.24 22.83
C PRO A 130 -8.38 1.97 23.44
N ALA A 131 -9.13 1.30 24.32
CA ALA A 131 -8.67 0.06 24.97
C ALA A 131 -8.24 -1.04 23.97
N ALA A 132 -8.94 -1.15 22.83
CA ALA A 132 -8.58 -2.09 21.76
C ALA A 132 -7.22 -1.79 21.11
N VAL A 133 -6.87 -0.51 20.98
CA VAL A 133 -5.54 -0.07 20.52
C VAL A 133 -4.48 -0.39 21.57
N THR A 134 -4.77 -0.13 22.85
CA THR A 134 -3.89 -0.49 23.97
C THR A 134 -3.57 -1.99 23.98
N GLU A 135 -4.59 -2.83 23.81
CA GLU A 135 -4.40 -4.28 23.78
C GLU A 135 -3.60 -4.73 22.55
N SER A 136 -3.90 -4.16 21.38
CA SER A 136 -3.12 -4.41 20.16
C SER A 136 -1.65 -4.01 20.32
N TRP A 137 -1.37 -2.92 21.04
CA TRP A 137 -0.01 -2.47 21.32
C TRP A 137 0.76 -3.41 22.24
N LYS A 138 0.13 -3.97 23.29
CA LYS A 138 0.80 -4.92 24.20
C LYS A 138 1.39 -6.12 23.45
N ALA A 139 0.72 -6.59 22.40
CA ALA A 139 1.22 -7.69 21.57
C ALA A 139 2.45 -7.28 20.74
N LEU A 140 2.56 -6.01 20.33
CA LEU A 140 3.66 -5.47 19.53
C LEU A 140 4.86 -5.04 20.38
N GLN A 141 4.61 -4.64 21.62
CA GLN A 141 5.60 -3.99 22.50
C GLN A 141 6.87 -4.83 22.71
N PRO A 142 6.84 -6.15 22.96
CA PRO A 142 8.07 -6.92 23.18
C PRO A 142 8.98 -6.94 21.95
N GLY A 143 8.40 -7.04 20.74
CA GLY A 143 9.17 -6.97 19.50
C GLY A 143 9.74 -5.59 19.25
N PHE A 144 8.97 -4.54 19.55
CA PHE A 144 9.45 -3.17 19.44
C PHE A 144 10.60 -2.89 20.41
N GLN A 145 10.54 -3.40 21.64
CA GLN A 145 11.59 -3.21 22.63
C GLN A 145 12.92 -3.79 22.15
N ARG A 146 12.93 -5.01 21.59
CA ARG A 146 14.15 -5.61 21.02
C ARG A 146 14.77 -4.76 19.90
N ILE A 147 13.93 -4.15 19.07
CA ILE A 147 14.39 -3.23 18.02
C ILE A 147 14.98 -1.96 18.65
N VAL A 148 14.30 -1.38 19.64
CA VAL A 148 14.75 -0.16 20.35
C VAL A 148 16.05 -0.38 21.11
N ASP A 149 16.24 -1.55 21.74
CA ASP A 149 17.47 -1.88 22.47
C ASP A 149 18.71 -1.80 21.55
N LYS A 150 18.55 -2.18 20.28
CA LYS A 150 19.59 -2.04 19.24
C LYS A 150 19.63 -0.64 18.62
N TYR A 151 18.46 0.00 18.48
CA TYR A 151 18.28 1.27 17.77
C TYR A 151 17.48 2.29 18.61
N PRO A 152 18.08 2.89 19.67
CA PRO A 152 17.34 3.70 20.66
C PRO A 152 16.62 4.92 20.07
N LYS A 153 17.07 5.43 18.92
CA LYS A 153 16.42 6.56 18.22
C LYS A 153 14.97 6.27 17.85
N LEU A 154 14.58 5.00 17.67
CA LEU A 154 13.22 4.59 17.30
C LEU A 154 12.22 4.73 18.45
N GLU A 155 12.67 4.76 19.70
CA GLU A 155 11.80 4.94 20.87
C GLU A 155 10.99 6.24 20.80
N LYS A 156 11.59 7.30 20.27
CA LYS A 156 10.97 8.64 20.16
C LYS A 156 9.96 8.77 19.01
N THR A 157 9.70 7.69 18.29
CA THR A 157 8.69 7.68 17.22
C THR A 157 7.28 7.63 17.82
N ASN A 158 6.27 8.11 17.08
CA ASN A 158 4.87 8.01 17.49
C ASN A 158 4.32 6.59 17.25
N HIS A 159 4.95 5.57 17.83
CA HIS A 159 4.59 4.17 17.64
C HIS A 159 3.25 3.81 18.31
N TYR A 160 3.02 4.26 19.54
CA TYR A 160 1.80 3.93 20.28
C TYR A 160 0.60 4.81 19.85
N ALA A 161 0.77 6.13 19.89
CA ALA A 161 -0.32 7.09 19.65
C ALA A 161 -0.84 7.13 18.20
N HIS A 162 -0.11 6.55 17.24
CA HIS A 162 -0.54 6.41 15.84
C HIS A 162 -1.12 5.02 15.51
N LEU A 163 -1.16 4.08 16.46
CA LEU A 163 -1.78 2.78 16.21
C LEU A 163 -3.31 2.94 16.16
N GLY A 164 -3.95 2.41 15.13
CA GLY A 164 -5.37 2.64 14.84
C GLY A 164 -5.67 4.00 14.22
N THR A 165 -4.72 4.63 13.50
CA THR A 165 -4.93 5.92 12.83
C THR A 165 -4.65 5.87 11.34
N LEU A 166 -5.35 6.72 10.59
CA LEU A 166 -5.33 6.68 9.12
C LEU A 166 -4.05 7.29 8.57
N GLY A 167 -3.76 8.52 8.98
CA GLY A 167 -2.67 9.32 8.44
C GLY A 167 -3.04 10.25 7.30
N THR A 168 -2.07 10.44 6.40
CA THR A 168 -2.08 11.42 5.31
C THR A 168 -1.60 10.78 4.00
N GLY A 169 -1.60 11.56 2.90
CA GLY A 169 -1.17 11.09 1.59
C GLY A 169 -2.30 10.36 0.86
N ASN A 170 -2.01 9.16 0.37
CA ASN A 170 -2.95 8.29 -0.34
C ASN A 170 -3.79 7.40 0.60
N HIS A 171 -3.67 7.57 1.92
CA HIS A 171 -4.44 6.82 2.90
C HIS A 171 -5.87 7.34 3.00
N PHE A 172 -6.84 6.43 2.97
CA PHE A 172 -8.27 6.74 2.98
C PHE A 172 -9.10 5.69 3.73
N ILE A 173 -10.34 6.04 4.05
CA ILE A 173 -11.42 5.11 4.41
C ILE A 173 -12.57 5.37 3.44
N GLU A 174 -13.14 4.31 2.88
CA GLU A 174 -14.23 4.37 1.92
C GLU A 174 -15.39 3.48 2.36
N VAL A 175 -16.59 3.96 2.05
CA VAL A 175 -17.79 3.12 1.99
C VAL A 175 -18.08 2.93 0.52
N CYS A 176 -18.18 1.66 0.11
CA CYS A 176 -18.43 1.28 -1.27
C CYS A 176 -19.68 0.42 -1.38
N VAL A 177 -20.21 0.35 -2.60
CA VAL A 177 -21.33 -0.52 -2.98
C VAL A 177 -20.86 -1.40 -4.14
N ASP A 178 -21.09 -2.71 -4.07
CA ASP A 178 -20.74 -3.64 -5.16
C ASP A 178 -21.84 -3.75 -6.22
N GLU A 179 -21.61 -4.58 -7.25
CA GLU A 179 -22.57 -4.83 -8.33
C GLU A 179 -23.89 -5.50 -7.89
N ALA A 180 -23.94 -6.05 -6.68
CA ALA A 180 -25.11 -6.66 -6.06
C ALA A 180 -25.71 -5.77 -4.95
N ASP A 181 -25.36 -4.48 -4.96
CA ASP A 181 -25.77 -3.47 -3.99
C ASP A 181 -25.33 -3.73 -2.54
N HIS A 182 -24.40 -4.66 -2.27
CA HIS A 182 -23.89 -4.85 -0.91
C HIS A 182 -22.93 -3.74 -0.51
N VAL A 183 -23.00 -3.35 0.75
CA VAL A 183 -22.12 -2.33 1.32
C VAL A 183 -20.81 -2.95 1.79
N TRP A 184 -19.71 -2.30 1.42
CA TRP A 184 -18.35 -2.62 1.82
C TRP A 184 -17.72 -1.46 2.58
N PHE A 185 -16.97 -1.79 3.64
CA PHE A 185 -16.02 -0.86 4.24
C PHE A 185 -14.63 -1.20 3.73
N MET A 186 -13.90 -0.18 3.27
CA MET A 186 -12.56 -0.34 2.74
C MET A 186 -11.65 0.74 3.32
N LEU A 187 -10.41 0.40 3.62
CA LEU A 187 -9.44 1.37 4.11
C LEU A 187 -8.03 1.08 3.59
N HIS A 188 -7.23 2.12 3.50
CA HIS A 188 -5.85 2.10 3.05
C HIS A 188 -4.98 2.81 4.07
N SER A 189 -4.06 2.07 4.69
CA SER A 189 -3.06 2.62 5.62
C SER A 189 -1.90 1.64 5.85
N GLY A 190 -0.82 2.16 6.42
CA GLY A 190 0.42 1.45 6.67
C GLY A 190 0.90 1.50 8.12
N SER A 191 2.22 1.47 8.28
CA SER A 191 2.92 1.44 9.57
C SER A 191 3.16 2.81 10.19
N ARG A 192 2.55 3.85 9.60
CA ARG A 192 2.55 5.23 10.12
C ARG A 192 3.98 5.76 10.31
N GLY A 193 4.18 6.65 11.28
CA GLY A 193 5.47 7.28 11.52
C GLY A 193 6.56 6.29 11.95
N VAL A 194 6.20 5.21 12.65
CA VAL A 194 7.19 4.24 13.14
C VAL A 194 7.82 3.43 12.01
N GLY A 195 7.04 2.96 11.04
CA GLY A 195 7.63 2.30 9.88
C GLY A 195 8.41 3.23 8.98
N ASN A 196 8.01 4.51 8.87
CA ASN A 196 8.82 5.52 8.20
C ASN A 196 10.20 5.70 8.83
N ALA A 197 10.25 5.73 10.16
CA ALA A 197 11.51 5.83 10.90
C ALA A 197 12.38 4.57 10.74
N ILE A 198 11.78 3.38 10.83
CA ILE A 198 12.47 2.11 10.59
C ILE A 198 13.04 2.08 9.16
N GLY A 199 12.21 2.33 8.14
CA GLY A 199 12.64 2.32 6.74
C GLY A 199 13.77 3.33 6.48
N SER A 200 13.64 4.55 7.00
CA SER A 200 14.67 5.59 6.82
C SER A 200 15.99 5.21 7.49
N LEU A 201 15.96 4.72 8.73
CA LEU A 201 17.14 4.26 9.45
C LEU A 201 17.88 3.15 8.68
N PHE A 202 17.18 2.12 8.22
CA PHE A 202 17.83 1.00 7.54
C PHE A 202 18.27 1.32 6.11
N ILE A 203 17.62 2.27 5.43
CA ILE A 203 18.14 2.83 4.17
C ILE A 203 19.48 3.53 4.42
N GLU A 204 19.57 4.36 5.46
CA GLU A 204 20.82 5.06 5.83
C GLU A 204 21.92 4.07 6.22
N LEU A 205 21.59 3.03 7.00
CA LEU A 205 22.53 1.98 7.39
C LEU A 205 23.04 1.18 6.18
N ALA A 206 22.17 0.79 5.25
CA ALA A 206 22.58 0.08 4.04
C ALA A 206 23.55 0.92 3.20
N GLN A 207 23.28 2.22 3.08
CA GLN A 207 24.18 3.14 2.37
C GLN A 207 25.51 3.32 3.11
N ALA A 208 25.47 3.41 4.44
CA ALA A 208 26.66 3.53 5.27
C ALA A 208 27.54 2.27 5.21
N ASP A 209 26.95 1.07 5.20
CA ASP A 209 27.66 -0.21 5.10
C ASP A 209 28.40 -0.36 3.77
N MET A 210 27.82 0.16 2.69
CA MET A 210 28.44 0.13 1.34
C MET A 210 29.66 1.05 1.23
N ARG A 211 29.79 2.08 2.08
CA ARG A 211 30.92 3.02 2.11
C ARG A 211 31.38 3.47 0.71
N GLN A 212 32.61 3.13 0.31
CA GLN A 212 33.19 3.50 -0.98
C GLN A 212 32.60 2.69 -2.15
N HIS A 213 32.06 1.49 -1.89
CA HIS A 213 31.42 0.65 -2.91
C HIS A 213 30.06 1.20 -3.37
N ILE A 214 29.50 2.18 -2.66
CA ILE A 214 28.24 2.83 -3.02
C ILE A 214 28.30 3.50 -4.41
N ALA A 215 29.48 3.98 -4.80
CA ALA A 215 29.72 4.60 -6.11
C ALA A 215 29.66 3.60 -7.28
N ASN A 216 29.76 2.30 -6.99
CA ASN A 216 29.67 1.23 -7.98
C ASN A 216 28.22 0.79 -8.22
N LEU A 217 27.26 1.30 -7.43
CA LEU A 217 25.85 1.00 -7.62
C LEU A 217 25.28 1.86 -8.75
N PRO A 218 24.36 1.32 -9.58
CA PRO A 218 23.65 2.12 -10.59
C PRO A 218 22.85 3.28 -9.98
N ASP A 219 22.43 3.14 -8.72
CA ASP A 219 21.77 4.17 -7.92
C ASP A 219 22.09 3.92 -6.44
N ARG A 220 22.36 4.98 -5.67
CA ARG A 220 22.63 4.91 -4.22
C ARG A 220 21.47 4.28 -3.43
N ASN A 221 20.24 4.37 -3.92
CA ASN A 221 19.07 3.74 -3.31
C ASN A 221 19.03 2.22 -3.52
N LEU A 222 19.89 1.65 -4.36
CA LEU A 222 20.04 0.21 -4.49
C LEU A 222 21.02 -0.40 -3.46
N ALA A 223 21.43 0.39 -2.45
CA ALA A 223 22.18 -0.11 -1.31
C ALA A 223 21.39 -1.22 -0.59
N TYR A 224 22.08 -2.27 -0.18
CA TYR A 224 21.47 -3.52 0.25
C TYR A 224 22.23 -4.15 1.42
N PHE A 225 21.54 -5.05 2.13
CA PHE A 225 22.14 -5.96 3.10
C PHE A 225 22.24 -7.36 2.50
N THR A 226 23.35 -8.05 2.73
CA THR A 226 23.52 -9.47 2.36
C THR A 226 23.18 -10.35 3.57
N GLU A 227 22.62 -11.54 3.36
CA GLU A 227 22.44 -12.54 4.42
C GLU A 227 23.75 -12.76 5.20
N GLY A 228 23.65 -12.82 6.53
CA GLY A 228 24.81 -12.89 7.43
C GLY A 228 25.53 -11.57 7.68
N SER A 229 25.15 -10.47 7.01
CA SER A 229 25.69 -9.14 7.34
C SER A 229 25.06 -8.59 8.63
N ARG A 230 25.79 -7.68 9.29
CA ARG A 230 25.45 -7.14 10.61
C ARG A 230 23.99 -6.68 10.74
N HIS A 231 23.48 -5.98 9.74
CA HIS A 231 22.16 -5.35 9.80
C HIS A 231 21.08 -6.12 9.04
N PHE A 232 21.39 -7.27 8.44
CA PHE A 232 20.42 -8.05 7.66
C PHE A 232 19.27 -8.57 8.54
N ASP A 233 19.60 -9.33 9.58
CA ASP A 233 18.60 -9.93 10.46
C ASP A 233 17.85 -8.87 11.26
N ASP A 234 18.54 -7.79 11.64
CA ASP A 234 17.95 -6.63 12.29
C ASP A 234 16.90 -5.94 11.41
N TYR A 235 17.21 -5.73 10.12
CA TYR A 235 16.24 -5.17 9.19
C TYR A 235 15.07 -6.12 8.95
N PHE A 236 15.35 -7.42 8.80
CA PHE A 236 14.33 -8.43 8.55
C PHE A 236 13.37 -8.57 9.75
N GLU A 237 13.86 -8.50 10.99
CA GLU A 237 13.03 -8.41 12.19
C GLU A 237 12.21 -7.11 12.20
N ALA A 238 12.84 -5.96 11.96
CA ALA A 238 12.17 -4.66 12.03
C ALA A 238 11.10 -4.48 10.95
N VAL A 239 11.34 -4.94 9.72
CA VAL A 239 10.35 -4.92 8.63
C VAL A 239 9.21 -5.91 8.89
N GLY A 240 9.49 -7.06 9.50
CA GLY A 240 8.48 -8.01 9.93
C GLY A 240 7.57 -7.41 11.02
N TRP A 241 8.16 -6.77 12.02
CA TRP A 241 7.42 -6.06 13.06
C TRP A 241 6.55 -4.92 12.50
N ALA A 242 7.11 -4.10 11.59
CA ALA A 242 6.36 -3.01 10.97
C ALA A 242 5.19 -3.50 10.09
N GLN A 243 5.33 -4.67 9.46
CA GLN A 243 4.22 -5.33 8.77
C GLN A 243 3.10 -5.72 9.75
N ASP A 244 3.43 -6.35 10.89
CA ASP A 244 2.41 -6.71 11.90
C ASP A 244 1.74 -5.47 12.50
N TYR A 245 2.52 -4.42 12.78
CA TYR A 245 2.00 -3.13 13.19
C TYR A 245 0.98 -2.60 12.18
N ALA A 246 1.32 -2.58 10.89
CA ALA A 246 0.43 -2.06 9.84
C ALA A 246 -0.86 -2.90 9.71
N ARG A 247 -0.77 -4.23 9.85
CA ARG A 247 -1.93 -5.12 9.83
C ARG A 247 -2.88 -4.83 11.00
N ARG A 248 -2.34 -4.70 12.22
CA ARG A 248 -3.09 -4.36 13.43
C ARG A 248 -3.66 -2.94 13.39
N ASN A 249 -2.92 -2.00 12.81
CA ASN A 249 -3.39 -0.63 12.56
C ASN A 249 -4.67 -0.65 11.73
N ARG A 250 -4.67 -1.38 10.61
CA ARG A 250 -5.86 -1.55 9.75
C ARG A 250 -7.01 -2.25 10.45
N GLN A 251 -6.74 -3.30 11.24
CA GLN A 251 -7.77 -4.00 12.01
C GLN A 251 -8.46 -3.05 12.99
N ALA A 252 -7.69 -2.32 13.82
CA ALA A 252 -8.23 -1.39 14.80
C ALA A 252 -9.07 -0.28 14.14
N MET A 253 -8.62 0.22 12.97
CA MET A 253 -9.42 1.18 12.20
C MET A 253 -10.71 0.56 11.64
N MET A 254 -10.66 -0.66 11.12
CA MET A 254 -11.84 -1.35 10.59
C MET A 254 -12.89 -1.56 11.69
N ASP A 255 -12.46 -1.97 12.88
CA ASP A 255 -13.35 -2.15 14.03
C ASP A 255 -14.01 -0.81 14.43
N ALA A 256 -13.23 0.28 14.44
CA ALA A 256 -13.73 1.62 14.71
C ALA A 256 -14.72 2.12 13.64
N VAL A 257 -14.47 1.84 12.35
CA VAL A 257 -15.38 2.16 11.24
C VAL A 257 -16.69 1.40 11.37
N ILE A 258 -16.64 0.10 11.65
CA ILE A 258 -17.84 -0.74 11.85
C ILE A 258 -18.64 -0.23 13.06
N GLY A 259 -17.96 0.12 14.17
CA GLY A 259 -18.58 0.72 15.35
C GLY A 259 -19.26 2.05 15.04
N ALA A 260 -18.60 2.93 14.29
CA ALA A 260 -19.17 4.21 13.86
C ALA A 260 -20.41 4.02 12.96
N ALA A 261 -20.34 3.08 12.00
CA ALA A 261 -21.45 2.75 11.12
C ALA A 261 -22.66 2.21 11.90
N ARG A 262 -22.46 1.33 12.89
CA ARG A 262 -23.53 0.84 13.78
C ARG A 262 -24.21 1.95 14.60
N GLY A 263 -23.49 3.03 14.90
CA GLY A 263 -24.07 4.20 15.58
C GLY A 263 -24.92 5.10 14.67
N VAL A 264 -24.83 4.95 13.35
CA VAL A 264 -25.54 5.77 12.36
C VAL A 264 -26.63 4.99 11.64
N ILE A 265 -26.35 3.73 11.29
CA ILE A 265 -27.26 2.84 10.56
C ILE A 265 -28.10 2.08 11.57
N GLY A 266 -29.41 2.35 11.59
CA GLY A 266 -30.33 1.75 12.56
C GLY A 266 -30.57 0.25 12.38
N LYS A 267 -30.26 -0.30 11.19
CA LYS A 267 -30.40 -1.72 10.88
C LYS A 267 -29.20 -2.50 11.43
N PRO A 268 -29.41 -3.54 12.26
CA PRO A 268 -28.34 -4.45 12.66
C PRO A 268 -27.73 -5.15 11.45
N PHE A 269 -26.41 -5.29 11.42
CA PHE A 269 -25.71 -5.98 10.35
C PHE A 269 -24.51 -6.79 10.86
N ALA A 270 -24.29 -7.91 10.20
CA ALA A 270 -23.04 -8.67 10.27
C ALA A 270 -22.04 -8.19 9.22
N VAL A 271 -20.77 -8.39 9.53
CA VAL A 271 -19.64 -8.20 8.62
C VAL A 271 -19.17 -9.60 8.22
N ASP A 272 -19.05 -9.82 6.92
CA ASP A 272 -18.71 -11.10 6.31
C ASP A 272 -17.25 -11.50 6.64
N GLU A 273 -16.98 -12.80 6.68
CA GLU A 273 -15.68 -13.42 6.91
C GLU A 273 -14.72 -13.26 5.72
N HIS A 274 -15.19 -12.82 4.56
CA HIS A 274 -14.38 -12.47 3.37
C HIS A 274 -13.51 -11.21 3.54
N ALA A 275 -13.13 -10.85 4.77
CA ALA A 275 -12.29 -9.71 5.05
C ALA A 275 -10.89 -9.90 4.42
N VAL A 276 -10.51 -8.98 3.53
CA VAL A 276 -9.18 -8.96 2.93
C VAL A 276 -8.33 -8.00 3.73
N ASN A 277 -7.12 -8.40 4.13
CA ASN A 277 -6.14 -7.52 4.77
C ASN A 277 -4.74 -7.79 4.17
N CYS A 278 -4.38 -7.01 3.15
CA CYS A 278 -3.20 -7.25 2.33
C CYS A 278 -2.20 -6.09 2.43
N HIS A 279 -0.90 -6.41 2.38
CA HIS A 279 0.17 -5.42 2.22
C HIS A 279 0.48 -5.22 0.74
N HIS A 280 1.04 -4.06 0.38
CA HIS A 280 1.62 -3.81 -0.94
C HIS A 280 3.04 -3.21 -0.91
N ASN A 281 3.58 -2.90 0.27
CA ASN A 281 4.99 -2.51 0.45
C ASN A 281 5.65 -3.40 1.52
N TYR A 282 6.33 -4.46 1.11
CA TYR A 282 6.92 -5.40 2.06
C TYR A 282 7.96 -6.32 1.42
N VAL A 283 8.74 -7.02 2.25
CA VAL A 283 9.61 -8.11 1.84
C VAL A 283 9.32 -9.34 2.69
N GLN A 284 9.25 -10.51 2.05
CA GLN A 284 9.02 -11.80 2.69
C GLN A 284 9.86 -12.90 2.02
N ARG A 285 10.16 -13.97 2.77
CA ARG A 285 10.78 -15.18 2.21
C ARG A 285 9.68 -16.04 1.61
N GLU A 286 9.84 -16.40 0.34
CA GLU A 286 8.88 -17.18 -0.43
C GLU A 286 9.61 -18.24 -1.27
N ARG A 287 8.92 -19.32 -1.62
CA ARG A 287 9.47 -20.37 -2.48
C ARG A 287 8.95 -20.21 -3.90
N HIS A 288 9.83 -19.86 -4.83
CA HIS A 288 9.51 -19.68 -6.25
C HIS A 288 10.51 -20.42 -7.13
N PHE A 289 10.02 -21.08 -8.18
CA PHE A 289 10.86 -21.86 -9.10
C PHE A 289 11.77 -22.89 -8.40
N GLY A 290 11.29 -23.47 -7.29
CA GLY A 290 11.99 -24.49 -6.51
C GLY A 290 12.92 -23.95 -5.42
N GLU A 291 13.18 -22.64 -5.36
CA GLU A 291 14.18 -22.03 -4.47
C GLU A 291 13.55 -21.04 -3.49
N ASP A 292 14.16 -20.91 -2.30
CA ASP A 292 13.78 -19.88 -1.32
C ASP A 292 14.41 -18.54 -1.71
N VAL A 293 13.57 -17.52 -1.84
CA VAL A 293 13.95 -16.18 -2.29
C VAL A 293 13.27 -15.12 -1.44
N LEU A 294 13.88 -13.94 -1.39
CA LEU A 294 13.28 -12.77 -0.75
C LEU A 294 12.51 -11.99 -1.81
N VAL A 295 11.19 -11.93 -1.68
CA VAL A 295 10.31 -11.22 -2.61
C VAL A 295 9.97 -9.87 -2.01
N THR A 296 10.55 -8.81 -2.58
CA THR A 296 10.17 -7.44 -2.26
C THR A 296 9.04 -6.99 -3.18
N ARG A 297 7.91 -6.60 -2.62
CA ARG A 297 6.81 -5.96 -3.34
C ARG A 297 6.74 -4.49 -2.96
N LYS A 298 6.76 -3.61 -3.96
CA LYS A 298 6.58 -2.17 -3.78
C LYS A 298 5.45 -1.68 -4.66
N GLY A 299 4.32 -1.31 -4.07
CA GLY A 299 3.08 -1.12 -4.79
C GLY A 299 2.66 -2.35 -5.58
N ALA A 300 2.80 -3.54 -5.00
CA ALA A 300 2.31 -4.78 -5.59
C ALA A 300 1.76 -5.69 -4.49
N VAL A 301 0.72 -6.45 -4.78
CA VAL A 301 0.03 -7.30 -3.80
C VAL A 301 0.27 -8.77 -4.14
N SER A 302 0.31 -9.64 -3.12
CA SER A 302 0.29 -11.08 -3.33
C SER A 302 -1.02 -11.52 -3.99
N ALA A 303 -0.89 -12.28 -5.08
CA ALA A 303 -1.93 -12.85 -5.91
C ALA A 303 -1.72 -14.36 -6.06
N GLN A 304 -1.45 -15.05 -4.94
CA GLN A 304 -1.40 -16.51 -4.92
C GLN A 304 -2.74 -17.09 -5.39
N LYS A 305 -2.71 -18.31 -5.95
CA LYS A 305 -3.91 -18.93 -6.50
C LYS A 305 -5.00 -19.02 -5.44
N GLY A 306 -6.14 -18.39 -5.70
CA GLY A 306 -7.29 -18.39 -4.80
C GLY A 306 -7.29 -17.27 -3.75
N GLN A 307 -6.17 -16.58 -3.54
CA GLN A 307 -6.03 -15.52 -2.54
C GLN A 307 -6.81 -14.27 -2.94
N LEU A 308 -7.61 -13.74 -2.03
CA LEU A 308 -8.29 -12.46 -2.25
C LEU A 308 -7.33 -11.27 -2.09
N GLY A 309 -7.53 -10.25 -2.92
CA GLY A 309 -6.78 -9.00 -2.92
C GLY A 309 -7.70 -7.80 -3.19
N ILE A 310 -7.15 -6.60 -3.07
CA ILE A 310 -7.85 -5.34 -3.33
C ILE A 310 -7.03 -4.53 -4.32
N ILE A 311 -7.68 -4.04 -5.38
CA ILE A 311 -7.10 -3.10 -6.34
C ILE A 311 -7.96 -1.84 -6.36
N PRO A 312 -7.60 -0.80 -5.60
CA PRO A 312 -8.31 0.47 -5.57
C PRO A 312 -8.09 1.27 -6.84
N GLY A 313 -9.14 1.96 -7.28
CA GLY A 313 -9.00 3.05 -8.22
C GLY A 313 -8.50 4.33 -7.53
N SER A 314 -8.74 5.47 -8.18
CA SER A 314 -8.67 6.79 -7.55
C SER A 314 -10.02 7.17 -6.92
N MET A 315 -10.05 8.25 -6.14
CA MET A 315 -11.28 8.74 -5.50
C MET A 315 -12.42 9.03 -6.50
N GLY A 316 -13.49 8.24 -6.47
CA GLY A 316 -14.62 8.32 -7.42
C GLY A 316 -14.51 7.39 -8.62
N ALA A 317 -13.40 6.67 -8.78
CA ALA A 317 -13.27 5.57 -9.73
C ALA A 317 -13.70 4.23 -9.10
N LYS A 318 -13.79 3.19 -9.94
CA LYS A 318 -14.06 1.82 -9.48
C LYS A 318 -12.87 1.28 -8.69
N SER A 319 -13.17 0.48 -7.68
CA SER A 319 -12.21 -0.36 -6.97
C SER A 319 -12.62 -1.83 -7.16
N PHE A 320 -11.70 -2.78 -6.98
CA PHE A 320 -11.96 -4.19 -7.26
C PHE A 320 -11.54 -5.08 -6.10
N ILE A 321 -12.41 -6.01 -5.72
CA ILE A 321 -12.01 -7.20 -4.98
C ILE A 321 -11.63 -8.25 -6.01
N VAL A 322 -10.42 -8.77 -5.91
CA VAL A 322 -9.85 -9.68 -6.90
C VAL A 322 -9.43 -10.99 -6.27
N ARG A 323 -9.28 -12.03 -7.09
CA ARG A 323 -8.69 -13.31 -6.68
C ARG A 323 -7.46 -13.61 -7.52
N GLY A 324 -6.37 -13.98 -6.86
CA GLY A 324 -5.12 -14.32 -7.51
C GLY A 324 -5.23 -15.59 -8.35
N LEU A 325 -4.63 -15.56 -9.55
CA LEU A 325 -4.52 -16.72 -10.43
C LEU A 325 -3.22 -17.52 -10.19
N GLY A 326 -2.31 -17.01 -9.35
CA GLY A 326 -1.07 -17.69 -8.99
C GLY A 326 -0.05 -17.77 -10.13
N ASN A 327 0.03 -16.72 -10.94
CA ASN A 327 0.96 -16.68 -12.08
C ASN A 327 2.42 -16.73 -11.59
N PRO A 328 3.21 -17.78 -11.93
CA PRO A 328 4.58 -17.91 -11.45
C PRO A 328 5.52 -16.84 -12.04
N GLU A 329 5.22 -16.33 -13.23
CA GLU A 329 6.04 -15.30 -13.87
C GLU A 329 5.92 -13.95 -13.18
N SER A 330 4.83 -13.69 -12.44
CA SER A 330 4.70 -12.50 -11.60
C SER A 330 5.11 -12.74 -10.15
N PHE A 331 5.72 -13.89 -9.83
CA PHE A 331 5.94 -14.35 -8.45
C PHE A 331 4.65 -14.33 -7.64
N CYS A 332 3.55 -14.78 -8.26
CA CYS A 332 2.21 -14.76 -7.70
C CYS A 332 1.85 -13.37 -7.17
N SER A 333 2.01 -12.33 -7.99
CA SER A 333 1.73 -10.94 -7.61
C SER A 333 0.86 -10.21 -8.63
N CYS A 334 0.20 -9.13 -8.21
CA CYS A 334 -0.60 -8.23 -9.03
C CYS A 334 -0.44 -6.76 -8.62
N SER A 335 -1.12 -5.85 -9.33
CA SER A 335 -1.14 -4.42 -9.03
C SER A 335 -1.71 -4.12 -7.65
N HIS A 336 -1.35 -2.98 -7.07
CA HIS A 336 -1.90 -2.49 -5.81
C HIS A 336 -2.89 -1.34 -5.98
N GLY A 337 -3.12 -0.86 -7.20
CA GLY A 337 -4.08 0.20 -7.51
C GLY A 337 -3.97 0.68 -8.95
N ALA A 338 -4.41 1.91 -9.24
CA ALA A 338 -4.32 2.49 -10.58
C ALA A 338 -2.88 2.96 -10.95
N GLY A 339 -2.10 3.43 -9.98
CA GLY A 339 -0.81 4.07 -10.24
C GLY A 339 -0.94 5.52 -10.73
N ARG A 340 0.00 6.38 -10.35
CA ARG A 340 -0.05 7.81 -10.67
C ARG A 340 0.59 8.11 -12.03
N THR A 341 0.00 9.03 -12.78
CA THR A 341 0.58 9.60 -14.02
C THR A 341 1.35 10.89 -13.77
N MET A 342 1.17 11.50 -12.58
CA MET A 342 1.86 12.74 -12.21
C MET A 342 2.10 12.88 -10.70
N SER A 343 3.07 13.71 -10.34
CA SER A 343 3.37 14.02 -8.94
C SER A 343 2.23 14.78 -8.26
N ARG A 344 2.19 14.74 -6.92
CA ARG A 344 1.22 15.52 -6.12
C ARG A 344 1.36 17.02 -6.35
N THR A 345 2.60 17.50 -6.46
CA THR A 345 2.89 18.91 -6.75
C THR A 345 2.36 19.31 -8.12
N GLU A 346 2.54 18.46 -9.12
CA GLU A 346 2.05 18.72 -10.47
C GLU A 346 0.52 18.68 -10.54
N ALA A 347 -0.13 17.75 -9.84
CA ALA A 347 -1.59 17.72 -9.74
C ALA A 347 -2.16 19.01 -9.13
N LYS A 348 -1.57 19.50 -8.02
CA LYS A 348 -1.97 20.78 -7.39
C LYS A 348 -1.75 21.99 -8.28
N ARG A 349 -0.80 21.92 -9.21
CA ARG A 349 -0.53 23.00 -10.18
C ARG A 349 -1.53 22.99 -11.33
N ARG A 350 -2.00 21.82 -11.77
CA ARG A 350 -2.88 21.66 -12.94
C ARG A 350 -4.37 21.75 -12.63
N PHE A 351 -4.79 21.29 -11.46
CA PHE A 351 -6.20 21.13 -11.12
C PHE A 351 -6.65 22.03 -9.98
N THR A 352 -7.95 22.29 -9.93
CA THR A 352 -8.59 23.15 -8.95
C THR A 352 -9.56 22.37 -8.05
N ALA A 353 -10.03 23.01 -6.97
CA ALA A 353 -11.09 22.45 -6.15
C ALA A 353 -12.41 22.26 -6.93
N ALA A 354 -12.68 23.10 -7.95
CA ALA A 354 -13.86 22.94 -8.80
C ALA A 354 -13.76 21.66 -9.67
N ASP A 355 -12.58 21.37 -10.20
CA ASP A 355 -12.33 20.12 -10.93
C ASP A 355 -12.53 18.91 -10.03
N GLN A 356 -12.04 19.00 -8.79
CA GLN A 356 -12.23 17.96 -7.77
C GLN A 356 -13.72 17.75 -7.46
N VAL A 357 -14.51 18.82 -7.32
CA VAL A 357 -15.97 18.72 -7.09
C VAL A 357 -16.66 18.01 -8.22
N LYS A 358 -16.29 18.34 -9.47
CA LYS A 358 -16.84 17.74 -10.68
C LYS A 358 -16.46 16.26 -10.79
N ALA A 359 -15.19 15.93 -10.51
CA ALA A 359 -14.69 14.56 -10.58
C ALA A 359 -15.30 13.63 -9.52
N THR A 360 -15.72 14.17 -8.37
CA THR A 360 -16.34 13.40 -7.27
C THR A 360 -17.84 13.65 -7.14
N GLN A 361 -18.52 13.94 -8.25
CA GLN A 361 -19.99 13.96 -8.26
C GLN A 361 -20.53 12.58 -7.88
N GLY A 362 -21.46 12.55 -6.92
CA GLY A 362 -22.04 11.30 -6.40
C GLY A 362 -21.25 10.63 -5.26
N VAL A 363 -20.11 11.19 -4.85
CA VAL A 363 -19.34 10.72 -3.69
C VAL A 363 -19.35 11.76 -2.57
N GLU A 364 -19.73 11.34 -1.37
CA GLU A 364 -19.63 12.15 -0.15
C GLU A 364 -18.17 12.16 0.33
N CYS A 365 -17.46 13.25 0.06
CA CYS A 365 -16.05 13.42 0.41
C CYS A 365 -15.72 14.88 0.73
N ARG A 366 -14.54 15.12 1.30
CA ARG A 366 -13.97 16.47 1.38
C ARG A 366 -13.76 17.04 -0.03
N LYS A 367 -14.03 18.34 -0.21
CA LYS A 367 -13.93 19.03 -1.50
C LYS A 367 -13.06 20.30 -1.44
N ASP A 368 -12.14 20.34 -0.48
CA ASP A 368 -11.21 21.46 -0.28
C ASP A 368 -9.87 21.28 -1.02
N ALA A 369 -9.05 22.34 -1.04
CA ALA A 369 -7.75 22.33 -1.73
C ALA A 369 -6.76 21.27 -1.20
N GLY A 370 -6.97 20.75 0.02
CA GLY A 370 -6.13 19.74 0.63
C GLY A 370 -6.23 18.34 0.01
N VAL A 371 -7.21 18.10 -0.87
CA VAL A 371 -7.43 16.80 -1.51
C VAL A 371 -7.24 16.81 -3.04
N VAL A 372 -6.88 17.96 -3.63
CA VAL A 372 -6.70 18.13 -5.09
C VAL A 372 -5.54 17.30 -5.64
N ASP A 373 -4.54 16.95 -4.82
CA ASP A 373 -3.43 16.08 -5.22
C ASP A 373 -3.81 14.63 -5.46
N GLU A 374 -5.03 14.24 -5.06
CA GLU A 374 -5.59 12.91 -5.20
C GLU A 374 -6.79 12.87 -6.17
N ILE A 375 -6.92 13.88 -7.05
CA ILE A 375 -7.93 13.92 -8.11
C ILE A 375 -7.78 12.74 -9.08
N PRO A 376 -8.87 12.12 -9.59
CA PRO A 376 -8.77 10.95 -10.47
C PRO A 376 -7.93 11.14 -11.72
N MET A 377 -7.86 12.37 -12.27
CA MET A 377 -7.04 12.67 -13.45
C MET A 377 -5.54 12.56 -13.20
N ALA A 378 -5.09 12.47 -11.93
CA ALA A 378 -3.69 12.24 -11.58
C ALA A 378 -3.27 10.76 -11.62
N TYR A 379 -4.22 9.87 -11.95
CA TYR A 379 -4.05 8.42 -11.96
C TYR A 379 -4.21 7.85 -13.37
N LYS A 380 -3.67 6.65 -13.59
CA LYS A 380 -3.89 5.88 -14.81
C LYS A 380 -5.34 5.40 -14.86
N ASP A 381 -5.79 5.04 -16.06
CA ASP A 381 -7.09 4.41 -16.23
C ASP A 381 -7.09 3.02 -15.57
N ILE A 382 -7.92 2.86 -14.53
CA ILE A 382 -8.01 1.62 -13.77
C ILE A 382 -8.55 0.47 -14.64
N ASP A 383 -9.43 0.73 -15.61
CA ASP A 383 -9.97 -0.31 -16.48
C ASP A 383 -8.86 -0.84 -17.42
N ALA A 384 -7.96 0.02 -17.88
CA ALA A 384 -6.75 -0.37 -18.64
C ALA A 384 -5.76 -1.16 -17.76
N VAL A 385 -5.54 -0.75 -16.52
CA VAL A 385 -4.70 -1.46 -15.54
C VAL A 385 -5.26 -2.86 -15.27
N MET A 386 -6.58 -3.00 -15.09
CA MET A 386 -7.22 -4.31 -14.92
C MET A 386 -7.13 -5.16 -16.18
N ALA A 387 -7.28 -4.56 -17.36
CA ALA A 387 -7.17 -5.28 -18.63
C ALA A 387 -5.77 -5.85 -18.87
N ALA A 388 -4.71 -5.12 -18.47
CA ALA A 388 -3.32 -5.53 -18.65
C ALA A 388 -2.86 -6.65 -17.70
N GLN A 389 -3.63 -6.97 -16.65
CA GLN A 389 -3.29 -7.99 -15.66
C GLN A 389 -4.30 -9.15 -15.59
N ARG A 390 -5.04 -9.40 -16.67
CA ARG A 390 -6.05 -10.47 -16.74
C ARG A 390 -5.47 -11.87 -16.50
N SER A 391 -4.19 -12.10 -16.77
CA SER A 391 -3.51 -13.36 -16.40
C SER A 391 -3.02 -13.43 -14.96
N LEU A 392 -3.10 -12.34 -14.19
CA LEU A 392 -2.63 -12.28 -12.80
C LEU A 392 -3.78 -12.47 -11.80
N VAL A 393 -4.94 -11.89 -12.11
CA VAL A 393 -6.11 -11.89 -11.23
C VAL A 393 -7.42 -12.01 -11.99
N GLU A 394 -8.43 -12.57 -11.33
CA GLU A 394 -9.84 -12.45 -11.72
C GLU A 394 -10.57 -11.43 -10.84
N VAL A 395 -11.55 -10.73 -11.40
CA VAL A 395 -12.40 -9.81 -10.64
C VAL A 395 -13.51 -10.59 -9.96
N VAL A 396 -13.64 -10.44 -8.64
CA VAL A 396 -14.70 -11.04 -7.83
C VAL A 396 -15.83 -10.04 -7.61
N HIS A 397 -15.50 -8.80 -7.26
CA HIS A 397 -16.46 -7.72 -7.08
C HIS A 397 -15.93 -6.41 -7.66
N THR A 398 -16.84 -5.61 -8.22
CA THR A 398 -16.57 -4.24 -8.66
C THR A 398 -17.25 -3.27 -7.71
N LEU A 399 -16.43 -2.48 -7.01
CA LEU A 399 -16.86 -1.56 -5.98
C LEU A 399 -16.99 -0.15 -6.54
N ARG A 400 -18.13 0.48 -6.29
CA ARG A 400 -18.36 1.91 -6.52
C ARG A 400 -18.35 2.65 -5.19
N GLN A 401 -17.47 3.63 -5.08
CA GLN A 401 -17.38 4.47 -3.90
C GLN A 401 -18.63 5.33 -3.72
N VAL A 402 -19.08 5.47 -2.46
CA VAL A 402 -20.16 6.41 -2.06
C VAL A 402 -19.72 7.36 -0.95
N VAL A 403 -18.75 6.98 -0.11
CA VAL A 403 -18.12 7.85 0.90
C VAL A 403 -16.60 7.77 0.80
N CYS A 404 -15.92 8.90 0.98
CA CYS A 404 -14.47 8.98 1.14
C CYS A 404 -14.08 9.84 2.35
N VAL A 405 -13.27 9.26 3.25
CA VAL A 405 -12.61 9.97 4.35
C VAL A 405 -11.11 9.96 4.08
N LYS A 406 -10.50 11.15 4.10
CA LYS A 406 -9.07 11.34 3.85
C LYS A 406 -8.49 12.37 4.82
N GLY A 407 -7.22 12.15 5.19
CA GLY A 407 -6.40 13.06 5.99
C GLY A 407 -6.08 14.38 5.31
#